data_AF-A0A4P5XPY0-F1
#
_entry.id   AF-A0A4P5XPY0-F1
#
_cell.length_a   1.000
_cell.length_b   1.000
_cell.length_c   1.000
_cell.angle_alpha   90.00
_cell.angle_beta   90.00
_cell.angle_gamma   90.00
#
_symmetry.space_group_name_H-M   'P 1'
#
loop_
_entity.id
_entity.type
_entity.pdbx_description
1 polymer ?
#
loop_
_entity_poly.entity_id
_entity_poly.type
_entity_poly.pdbx_seq_one_letter_code
_entity_poly.pdbx_strand_id
1 'polypeptide(L)'
;MNKLILILFLVPFIGVSVFADTVVYKSGGEIECEVLQQNADNIIVRCKLNGDWVTKTIPRASIQTIHLTKGDQSDGKGVIPKSAASDATAKSESKKSTANPASVSASKTKTPELQGPSDLKPWIRKSLGSAKSGEIIILVLRGEFTNDKADSIGETISPGAMKAMVECALERSPALIVLEIDSPGGLVSVMDNVIEQTVVLQVEKKIRVVAWPKKAGSAASILCLACKEIVVHPLTRMGAATMIYGGEFKHGERVEGPKNALDQKMESWSDASKRQILELTGRDAMIQEAMQFPEKQLWYSKTSGFSNTIPPRNLESEWMQLDDSIEKPMVLTSKQMMDINLAKGSANDEVELLALLKLGPSAKVIRIDLLDPVIAPAIEELQKYYSNIDEEFDKLDSQFRNKLEKLYDKIELAERVAQVVVSTNKITEQQLKELQVQISSCITAIPTLTTRLKELLFIQNSRLKICYEVELEAAKRSLITAKTTLQTGVKLRTISTNQIAFDINLARECIHNARMGCPPESKK
;
A
#
# COMPACT_ATOMS: atom_id res chain seq x y z
N MET A 1 13.68 -31.84 43.07
CA MET A 1 12.21 -31.76 43.14
C MET A 1 11.81 -30.30 43.26
N ASN A 2 11.37 -29.69 42.16
CA ASN A 2 10.34 -28.65 42.09
C ASN A 2 10.14 -28.34 40.60
N LYS A 3 8.96 -28.73 40.10
CA LYS A 3 8.57 -28.66 38.69
C LYS A 3 8.31 -27.20 38.32
N LEU A 4 9.06 -26.65 37.38
CA LEU A 4 8.71 -25.39 36.72
C LEU A 4 7.82 -25.74 35.51
N ILE A 5 6.56 -25.35 35.59
CA ILE A 5 5.55 -25.51 34.54
C ILE A 5 5.89 -24.50 33.44
N LEU A 6 6.26 -25.00 32.26
CA LEU A 6 6.42 -24.22 31.04
C LEU A 6 5.03 -23.94 30.46
N ILE A 7 4.45 -22.79 30.77
CA ILE A 7 3.21 -22.32 30.14
C ILE A 7 3.58 -21.72 28.79
N LEU A 8 3.39 -22.50 27.72
CA LEU A 8 3.41 -22.01 26.35
C LEU A 8 2.15 -21.17 26.11
N PHE A 9 2.28 -19.85 26.06
CA PHE A 9 1.22 -19.00 25.50
C PHE A 9 1.28 -19.11 23.97
N LEU A 10 0.47 -20.00 23.41
CA LEU A 10 0.00 -19.91 22.04
C LEU A 10 -1.07 -18.80 22.01
N VAL A 11 -0.71 -17.63 21.51
CA VAL A 11 -1.68 -16.57 21.20
C VAL A 11 -2.52 -17.05 20.00
N PRO A 12 -3.85 -17.13 20.10
CA PRO A 12 -4.67 -17.48 18.96
C PRO A 12 -4.74 -16.27 18.02
N PHE A 13 -4.42 -16.49 16.74
CA PHE A 13 -4.88 -15.62 15.67
C PHE A 13 -6.41 -15.71 15.62
N ILE A 14 -7.09 -14.61 15.93
CA ILE A 14 -8.53 -14.40 15.71
C ILE A 14 -8.65 -12.99 15.12
N GLY A 15 -9.22 -12.73 13.96
CA GLY A 15 -9.74 -13.60 12.93
C GLY A 15 -9.79 -12.82 11.61
N VAL A 16 -9.34 -13.44 10.53
CA VAL A 16 -9.73 -13.04 9.18
C VAL A 16 -11.00 -13.82 8.90
N SER A 17 -12.07 -13.13 8.48
CA SER A 17 -13.26 -13.78 7.96
C SER A 17 -12.85 -14.68 6.79
N VAL A 18 -12.81 -15.99 7.02
CA VAL A 18 -12.55 -16.97 5.97
C VAL A 18 -13.86 -17.14 5.20
N PHE A 19 -13.88 -16.70 3.95
CA PHE A 19 -15.00 -16.95 3.06
C PHE A 19 -14.88 -18.38 2.53
N ALA A 20 -15.98 -19.14 2.56
CA ALA A 20 -16.05 -20.40 1.84
C ALA A 20 -16.04 -20.13 0.34
N ASP A 21 -15.15 -20.81 -0.39
CA ASP A 21 -14.99 -20.69 -1.84
C ASP A 21 -15.41 -21.97 -2.54
N THR A 22 -16.26 -21.86 -3.56
CA THR A 22 -16.50 -22.95 -4.50
C THR A 22 -15.56 -22.78 -5.70
N VAL A 23 -14.61 -23.70 -5.86
CA VAL A 23 -13.70 -23.72 -7.01
C VAL A 23 -14.30 -24.58 -8.11
N VAL A 24 -14.58 -23.96 -9.26
CA VAL A 24 -15.12 -24.64 -10.44
C VAL A 24 -13.97 -24.93 -11.40
N TYR A 25 -13.80 -26.20 -11.78
CA TYR A 25 -12.79 -26.66 -12.72
C TYR A 25 -13.26 -26.48 -14.16
N LYS A 26 -12.33 -26.26 -15.09
CA LYS A 26 -12.61 -26.23 -16.55
C LYS A 26 -13.16 -27.54 -17.09
N SER A 27 -12.92 -28.66 -16.40
CA SER A 27 -13.49 -29.96 -16.72
C SER A 27 -14.96 -30.10 -16.30
N GLY A 28 -15.55 -29.09 -15.66
CA GLY A 28 -16.95 -29.07 -15.22
C GLY A 28 -17.19 -29.62 -13.81
N GLY A 29 -16.14 -30.02 -13.08
CA GLY A 29 -16.26 -30.37 -11.67
C GLY A 29 -16.27 -29.13 -10.76
N GLU A 30 -16.79 -29.26 -9.55
CA GLU A 30 -16.71 -28.23 -8.51
C GLU A 30 -16.24 -28.82 -7.19
N ILE A 31 -15.60 -28.00 -6.36
CA ILE A 31 -15.19 -28.37 -5.01
C ILE A 31 -15.46 -27.22 -4.04
N GLU A 32 -16.19 -27.50 -2.97
CA GLU A 32 -16.33 -26.59 -1.84
C GLU A 32 -15.07 -26.66 -0.97
N CYS A 33 -14.44 -25.50 -0.73
CA CYS A 33 -13.18 -25.44 -0.04
C CYS A 33 -12.92 -24.09 0.65
N GLU A 34 -11.93 -24.07 1.53
CA GLU A 34 -11.31 -22.89 2.11
C GLU A 34 -10.02 -22.61 1.34
N VAL A 35 -9.86 -21.43 0.75
CA VAL A 35 -8.62 -21.07 0.06
C VAL A 35 -7.59 -20.57 1.08
N LEU A 36 -6.55 -21.37 1.31
CA LEU A 36 -5.48 -21.06 2.27
C LEU A 36 -4.41 -20.15 1.69
N GLN A 37 -4.07 -20.34 0.41
CA GLN A 37 -3.03 -19.56 -0.28
C GLN A 37 -3.30 -19.51 -1.78
N GLN A 38 -2.97 -18.39 -2.43
CA GLN A 38 -3.01 -18.27 -3.89
C GLN A 38 -1.68 -17.70 -4.40
N ASN A 39 -1.16 -18.27 -5.49
CA ASN A 39 -0.05 -17.70 -6.26
C ASN A 39 -0.38 -17.72 -7.76
N ALA A 40 0.58 -17.35 -8.62
CA ALA A 40 0.35 -17.26 -10.06
C ALA A 40 -0.03 -18.61 -10.70
N ASP A 41 0.56 -19.70 -10.21
CA ASP A 41 0.47 -21.01 -10.85
C ASP A 41 -0.55 -21.94 -10.17
N ASN A 42 -0.79 -21.77 -8.87
CA ASN A 42 -1.57 -22.68 -8.04
C ASN A 42 -2.40 -21.95 -6.98
N ILE A 43 -3.47 -22.61 -6.53
CA ILE A 43 -4.13 -22.31 -5.26
C ILE A 43 -3.97 -23.49 -4.31
N ILE A 44 -3.77 -23.22 -3.03
CA ILE A 44 -3.79 -24.21 -1.96
C ILE A 44 -5.12 -24.07 -1.26
N VAL A 45 -5.91 -25.13 -1.28
CA VAL A 45 -7.24 -25.18 -0.68
C VAL A 45 -7.34 -26.27 0.36
N ARG A 46 -8.25 -26.11 1.30
CA ARG A 46 -8.63 -27.12 2.27
C ARG A 46 -10.09 -27.49 2.03
N CYS A 47 -10.36 -28.77 1.77
CA CYS A 47 -11.69 -29.25 1.39
C CYS A 47 -12.03 -30.53 2.16
N LYS A 48 -13.31 -30.86 2.30
CA LYS A 48 -13.74 -32.15 2.85
C LYS A 48 -13.77 -33.22 1.76
N LEU A 49 -13.08 -34.33 2.00
CA LEU A 49 -13.20 -35.55 1.20
C LEU A 49 -13.52 -36.71 2.15
N ASN A 50 -14.62 -37.40 1.91
CA ASN A 50 -15.08 -38.52 2.73
C ASN A 50 -15.23 -38.18 4.22
N GLY A 51 -15.60 -36.94 4.53
CA GLY A 51 -15.78 -36.45 5.90
C GLY A 51 -14.52 -35.84 6.54
N ASP A 52 -13.33 -36.09 5.97
CA ASP A 52 -12.07 -35.60 6.49
C ASP A 52 -11.59 -34.34 5.75
N TRP A 53 -10.98 -33.42 6.50
CA TRP A 53 -10.35 -32.23 5.93
C TRP A 53 -9.00 -32.59 5.30
N VAL A 54 -8.85 -32.29 4.02
CA VAL A 54 -7.59 -32.48 3.29
C VAL A 54 -7.15 -31.19 2.62
N THR A 55 -5.84 -31.00 2.52
CA THR A 55 -5.25 -29.89 1.75
C THR A 55 -4.94 -30.36 0.34
N LYS A 56 -5.36 -29.59 -0.66
CA LYS A 56 -5.07 -29.84 -2.08
C LYS A 56 -4.39 -28.62 -2.70
N THR A 57 -3.41 -28.89 -3.56
CA THR A 57 -2.86 -27.89 -4.46
C THR A 57 -3.55 -28.05 -5.82
N ILE A 58 -4.21 -26.99 -6.30
CA ILE A 58 -4.93 -26.98 -7.57
C ILE A 58 -4.21 -26.03 -8.54
N PRO A 59 -3.77 -26.49 -9.71
CA PRO A 59 -3.20 -25.62 -10.74
C PRO A 59 -4.22 -24.59 -11.20
N ARG A 60 -3.88 -23.30 -11.19
CA ARG A 60 -4.78 -22.23 -11.68
C ARG A 60 -5.21 -22.44 -13.13
N ALA A 61 -4.36 -23.06 -13.95
CA ALA A 61 -4.68 -23.42 -15.33
C ALA A 61 -5.91 -24.35 -15.45
N SER A 62 -6.23 -25.12 -14.41
CA SER A 62 -7.38 -26.04 -14.35
C SER A 62 -8.67 -25.41 -13.84
N ILE A 63 -8.60 -24.17 -13.31
CA ILE A 63 -9.73 -23.48 -12.69
C ILE A 63 -10.44 -22.61 -13.74
N GLN A 64 -11.78 -22.68 -13.74
CA GLN A 64 -12.64 -21.82 -14.53
C GLN A 64 -13.02 -20.56 -13.74
N THR A 65 -13.50 -20.73 -12.52
CA THR A 65 -13.92 -19.62 -11.64
C THR A 65 -13.85 -20.03 -10.16
N ILE A 66 -13.77 -19.04 -9.27
CA ILE A 66 -13.85 -19.22 -7.82
C ILE A 66 -15.04 -18.37 -7.35
N HIS A 67 -16.03 -18.99 -6.71
CA HIS A 67 -17.20 -18.31 -6.17
C HIS A 67 -17.07 -18.11 -4.67
N LEU A 68 -17.09 -16.86 -4.23
CA LEU A 68 -17.13 -16.49 -2.81
C LEU A 68 -18.56 -16.71 -2.29
N THR A 69 -18.77 -17.74 -1.47
CA THR A 69 -20.06 -18.01 -0.84
C THR A 69 -20.13 -17.34 0.52
N LYS A 70 -21.27 -16.72 0.83
CA LYS A 70 -21.48 -16.02 2.11
C LYS A 70 -21.78 -17.05 3.21
N GLY A 71 -20.80 -17.41 4.02
CA GLY A 71 -20.94 -18.32 5.16
C GLY A 71 -19.61 -18.95 5.56
N ASP A 72 -19.45 -19.27 6.85
CA ASP A 72 -18.28 -19.98 7.38
C ASP A 72 -18.53 -21.49 7.28
N GLN A 73 -17.78 -22.17 6.41
CA GLN A 73 -17.74 -23.64 6.35
C GLN A 73 -16.45 -24.22 6.95
N SER A 74 -15.58 -23.38 7.53
CA SER A 74 -14.31 -23.80 8.12
C SER A 74 -14.54 -24.51 9.46
N ASP A 75 -13.55 -25.28 9.91
CA ASP A 75 -13.50 -25.79 11.29
C ASP A 75 -12.73 -24.86 12.24
N GLY A 76 -12.41 -23.62 11.79
CA GLY A 76 -11.63 -22.64 12.54
C GLY A 76 -10.15 -22.99 12.73
N LYS A 77 -9.63 -24.05 12.10
CA LYS A 77 -8.25 -24.53 12.28
C LYS A 77 -7.35 -24.25 11.07
N GLY A 78 -7.32 -23.00 10.59
CA GLY A 78 -6.56 -22.53 9.42
C GLY A 78 -5.02 -22.64 9.52
N VAL A 79 -4.50 -23.83 9.85
CA VAL A 79 -3.07 -24.12 9.93
C VAL A 79 -2.66 -24.88 8.69
N ILE A 80 -1.80 -24.28 7.88
CA ILE A 80 -1.13 -24.95 6.76
C ILE A 80 -0.29 -26.11 7.33
N PRO A 81 -0.51 -27.38 6.92
CA PRO A 81 0.35 -28.48 7.36
C PRO A 81 1.79 -28.20 6.93
N LYS A 82 2.76 -28.33 7.85
CA LYS A 82 4.19 -28.32 7.49
C LYS A 82 4.41 -29.41 6.44
N SER A 83 4.88 -29.02 5.26
CA SER A 83 5.07 -29.89 4.10
C SER A 83 5.73 -31.22 4.48
N ALA A 84 5.06 -32.33 4.19
CA ALA A 84 5.70 -33.64 4.14
C ALA A 84 6.73 -33.61 3.00
N ALA A 85 8.01 -33.62 3.37
CA ALA A 85 9.11 -33.83 2.45
C ALA A 85 8.89 -35.20 1.76
N SER A 86 8.78 -35.19 0.45
CA SER A 86 8.67 -36.39 -0.37
C SER A 86 10.02 -37.13 -0.36
N ASP A 87 10.07 -38.27 0.31
CA ASP A 87 11.03 -39.34 0.03
C ASP A 87 10.74 -39.92 -1.36
N ALA A 88 11.61 -39.64 -2.31
CA ALA A 88 11.68 -40.34 -3.58
C ALA A 88 13.15 -40.54 -3.98
N THR A 89 13.74 -41.62 -3.49
CA THR A 89 15.02 -42.16 -3.92
C THR A 89 14.95 -42.61 -5.38
N ALA A 90 15.56 -41.85 -6.29
CA ALA A 90 15.91 -42.31 -7.63
C ALA A 90 17.43 -42.41 -7.76
N LYS A 91 17.91 -43.65 -7.94
CA LYS A 91 19.29 -43.97 -8.33
C LYS A 91 19.60 -43.31 -9.67
N SER A 92 20.70 -42.56 -9.76
CA SER A 92 21.32 -42.22 -11.05
C SER A 92 22.80 -42.60 -11.04
N GLU A 93 23.19 -43.24 -12.13
CA GLU A 93 24.51 -43.80 -12.39
C GLU A 93 25.54 -42.70 -12.66
N SER A 94 26.72 -42.87 -12.08
CA SER A 94 27.89 -42.03 -12.29
C SER A 94 28.48 -42.24 -13.69
N LYS A 95 28.36 -41.25 -14.58
CA LYS A 95 29.27 -41.10 -15.73
C LYS A 95 30.34 -40.06 -15.41
N LYS A 96 31.57 -40.57 -15.30
CA LYS A 96 32.82 -39.83 -15.19
C LYS A 96 33.02 -38.98 -16.45
N SER A 97 33.02 -37.65 -16.30
CA SER A 97 33.43 -36.71 -17.35
C SER A 97 34.70 -36.00 -16.90
N THR A 98 35.76 -36.18 -17.67
CA THR A 98 37.05 -35.52 -17.55
C THR A 98 36.94 -34.07 -18.05
N ALA A 99 37.11 -33.10 -17.16
CA ALA A 99 37.16 -31.68 -17.51
C ALA A 99 38.60 -31.18 -17.67
N ASN A 100 38.86 -30.58 -18.83
CA ASN A 100 40.02 -29.76 -19.15
C ASN A 100 39.90 -28.39 -18.44
N PRO A 101 41.01 -27.74 -18.03
CA PRO A 101 40.96 -26.43 -17.41
C PRO A 101 40.84 -25.34 -18.48
N ALA A 102 39.63 -24.81 -18.67
CA ALA A 102 39.41 -23.61 -19.48
C ALA A 102 39.47 -22.36 -18.60
N SER A 103 40.25 -21.39 -19.08
CA SER A 103 40.44 -20.04 -18.57
C SER A 103 39.13 -19.32 -18.25
N VAL A 104 39.01 -18.84 -17.01
CA VAL A 104 37.93 -17.96 -16.56
C VAL A 104 38.11 -16.59 -17.23
N SER A 105 37.37 -16.35 -18.31
CA SER A 105 37.16 -15.00 -18.83
C SER A 105 36.21 -14.27 -17.89
N ALA A 106 36.59 -13.06 -17.48
CA ALA A 106 35.79 -12.20 -16.62
C ALA A 106 34.47 -11.85 -17.33
N SER A 107 33.40 -12.56 -16.94
CA SER A 107 32.02 -12.22 -17.30
C SER A 107 31.75 -10.81 -16.80
N LYS A 108 31.49 -9.88 -17.72
CA LYS A 108 30.98 -8.54 -17.38
C LYS A 108 29.64 -8.74 -16.68
N THR A 109 29.64 -8.70 -15.35
CA THR A 109 28.41 -8.69 -14.55
C THR A 109 27.55 -7.52 -15.00
N LYS A 110 26.45 -7.82 -15.69
CA LYS A 110 25.42 -6.86 -16.09
C LYS A 110 24.89 -6.20 -14.80
N THR A 111 24.93 -4.87 -14.74
CA THR A 111 24.34 -4.12 -13.63
C THR A 111 22.88 -4.57 -13.46
N PRO A 112 22.44 -4.92 -12.23
CA PRO A 112 21.06 -5.31 -12.00
C PRO A 112 20.10 -4.19 -12.40
N GLU A 113 18.99 -4.56 -13.03
CA GLU A 113 17.95 -3.62 -13.47
C GLU A 113 17.22 -3.04 -12.25
N LEU A 114 17.21 -1.72 -12.13
CA LEU A 114 16.55 -0.99 -11.04
C LEU A 114 15.08 -0.74 -11.42
N GLN A 115 14.13 -1.34 -10.69
CA GLN A 115 12.70 -1.18 -10.92
C GLN A 115 11.99 -0.45 -9.78
N GLY A 116 12.64 -0.33 -8.61
CA GLY A 116 12.14 0.48 -7.51
C GLY A 116 13.16 0.66 -6.37
N PRO A 117 12.80 1.41 -5.31
CA PRO A 117 13.71 1.68 -4.19
C PRO A 117 14.23 0.43 -3.48
N SER A 118 13.48 -0.69 -3.53
CA SER A 118 13.92 -1.98 -2.99
C SER A 118 15.15 -2.56 -3.68
N ASP A 119 15.46 -2.10 -4.89
CA ASP A 119 16.57 -2.61 -5.70
C ASP A 119 17.89 -1.90 -5.40
N LEU A 120 17.89 -0.89 -4.52
CA LEU A 120 19.10 -0.16 -4.12
C LEU A 120 20.10 -0.99 -3.29
N LYS A 121 19.72 -2.21 -2.88
CA LYS A 121 20.55 -3.08 -2.03
C LYS A 121 21.99 -3.28 -2.49
N PRO A 122 22.33 -3.51 -3.77
CA PRO A 122 23.72 -3.66 -4.20
C PRO A 122 24.58 -2.42 -3.89
N TRP A 123 24.02 -1.22 -4.04
CA TRP A 123 24.71 0.03 -3.76
C TRP A 123 24.80 0.32 -2.27
N ILE A 124 23.74 0.02 -1.51
CA ILE A 124 23.79 0.06 -0.04
C ILE A 124 24.88 -0.90 0.46
N ARG A 125 24.91 -2.17 0.01
CA ARG A 125 25.98 -3.12 0.41
C ARG A 125 27.37 -2.58 0.09
N LYS A 126 27.53 -1.93 -1.07
CA LYS A 126 28.79 -1.32 -1.48
C LYS A 126 29.21 -0.19 -0.54
N SER A 127 28.28 0.67 -0.10
CA SER A 127 28.61 1.76 0.84
C SER A 127 29.00 1.24 2.22
N LEU A 128 28.44 0.09 2.65
CA LEU A 128 28.73 -0.50 3.96
C LEU A 128 30.06 -1.27 4.05
N GLY A 129 30.70 -1.57 2.92
CA GLY A 129 31.93 -2.37 2.88
C GLY A 129 31.76 -3.79 3.44
N SER A 130 32.86 -4.42 3.88
CA SER A 130 32.82 -5.80 4.38
C SER A 130 32.04 -5.96 5.70
N ALA A 131 31.16 -6.95 5.75
CA ALA A 131 30.32 -7.27 6.91
C ALA A 131 31.15 -7.71 8.12
N LYS A 132 30.80 -7.21 9.32
CA LYS A 132 31.27 -7.75 10.60
C LYS A 132 30.07 -7.93 11.51
N SER A 133 30.04 -9.01 12.29
CA SER A 133 28.94 -9.27 13.23
C SER A 133 28.99 -8.33 14.43
N GLY A 134 27.81 -8.05 15.00
CA GLY A 134 27.69 -7.26 16.24
C GLY A 134 27.84 -5.75 16.06
N GLU A 135 27.75 -5.26 14.82
CA GLU A 135 27.75 -3.84 14.51
C GLU A 135 26.44 -3.16 14.95
N ILE A 136 26.52 -1.85 15.19
CA ILE A 136 25.37 -0.99 15.45
C ILE A 136 25.02 -0.33 14.13
N ILE A 137 23.79 -0.53 13.67
CA ILE A 137 23.35 0.03 12.39
C ILE A 137 22.37 1.17 12.65
N ILE A 138 22.66 2.35 12.11
CA ILE A 138 21.77 3.52 12.14
C ILE A 138 21.13 3.64 10.76
N LEU A 139 19.80 3.56 10.69
CA LEU A 139 19.01 3.86 9.51
C LEU A 139 18.60 5.32 9.58
N VAL A 140 19.02 6.12 8.60
CA VAL A 140 18.69 7.55 8.54
C VAL A 140 17.38 7.73 7.78
N LEU A 141 16.35 8.20 8.49
CA LEU A 141 14.99 8.38 7.97
C LEU A 141 14.65 9.87 7.97
N ARG A 142 14.50 10.47 6.78
CA ARG A 142 14.28 11.91 6.61
C ARG A 142 13.07 12.22 5.74
N GLY A 143 12.43 13.34 6.04
CA GLY A 143 11.35 13.93 5.27
C GLY A 143 10.01 13.19 5.39
N GLU A 144 9.13 13.39 4.42
CA GLU A 144 7.74 12.93 4.50
C GLU A 144 7.62 11.42 4.28
N PHE A 145 6.63 10.78 4.92
CA PHE A 145 6.22 9.40 4.61
C PHE A 145 5.46 9.38 3.29
N THR A 146 6.09 8.91 2.23
CA THR A 146 5.50 8.87 0.89
C THR A 146 5.55 7.46 0.31
N ASN A 147 4.74 7.20 -0.73
CA ASN A 147 4.91 5.98 -1.51
C ASN A 147 6.30 5.96 -2.16
N ASP A 148 6.69 4.80 -2.72
CA ASP A 148 7.93 4.62 -3.48
C ASP A 148 7.92 5.47 -4.76
N LYS A 149 8.23 6.76 -4.62
CA LYS A 149 8.43 7.72 -5.71
C LYS A 149 9.92 7.93 -5.90
N ALA A 150 10.37 7.93 -7.15
CA ALA A 150 11.80 8.04 -7.43
C ALA A 150 12.38 9.43 -7.19
N ASP A 151 11.60 10.47 -7.48
CA ASP A 151 11.99 11.88 -7.36
C ASP A 151 12.42 12.31 -5.96
N SER A 152 12.06 11.53 -4.93
CA SER A 152 12.25 11.89 -3.52
C SER A 152 13.00 10.82 -2.71
N ILE A 153 13.58 9.80 -3.34
CA ILE A 153 14.33 8.75 -2.64
C ILE A 153 15.48 9.36 -1.85
N GLY A 154 15.54 9.05 -0.56
CA GLY A 154 16.54 9.56 0.38
C GLY A 154 16.17 10.90 1.02
N GLU A 155 15.25 11.63 0.42
CA GLU A 155 14.62 12.84 1.00
C GLU A 155 13.24 12.55 1.60
N THR A 156 12.67 11.37 1.33
CA THR A 156 11.42 10.86 1.92
C THR A 156 11.62 9.48 2.54
N ILE A 157 10.67 9.09 3.38
CA ILE A 157 10.57 7.76 3.97
C ILE A 157 9.56 6.96 3.15
N SER A 158 10.03 5.91 2.48
CA SER A 158 9.17 5.04 1.66
C SER A 158 9.34 3.56 2.02
N PRO A 159 8.32 2.70 1.77
CA PRO A 159 8.37 1.30 2.18
C PRO A 159 9.48 0.50 1.50
N GLY A 160 9.70 0.69 0.20
CA GLY A 160 10.72 -0.01 -0.57
C GLY A 160 12.13 0.39 -0.16
N ALA A 161 12.35 1.68 0.11
CA ALA A 161 13.63 2.20 0.59
C ALA A 161 13.94 1.66 1.99
N MET A 162 12.97 1.73 2.92
CA MET A 162 13.08 1.14 4.25
C MET A 162 13.42 -0.35 4.18
N LYS A 163 12.72 -1.10 3.32
CA LYS A 163 12.95 -2.53 3.13
C LYS A 163 14.37 -2.82 2.65
N ALA A 164 14.88 -2.08 1.66
CA ALA A 164 16.25 -2.23 1.18
C ALA A 164 17.28 -1.99 2.29
N MET A 165 17.11 -0.90 3.06
CA MET A 165 17.99 -0.56 4.18
C MET A 165 17.97 -1.64 5.27
N VAL A 166 16.77 -2.11 5.64
CA VAL A 166 16.60 -3.17 6.64
C VAL A 166 17.23 -4.48 6.20
N GLU A 167 17.00 -4.92 4.97
CA GLU A 167 17.59 -6.16 4.45
C GLU A 167 19.13 -6.09 4.45
N CYS A 168 19.71 -4.97 4.01
CA CYS A 168 21.16 -4.75 4.08
C CYS A 168 21.68 -4.68 5.52
N ALA A 169 20.92 -4.10 6.45
CA ALA A 169 21.28 -4.09 7.87
C ALA A 169 21.32 -5.52 8.44
N LEU A 170 20.30 -6.34 8.13
CA LEU A 170 20.19 -7.72 8.62
C LEU A 170 21.33 -8.62 8.14
N GLU A 171 21.83 -8.42 6.92
CA GLU A 171 22.99 -9.15 6.39
C GLU A 171 24.26 -8.96 7.24
N ARG A 172 24.32 -7.90 8.04
CA ARG A 172 25.45 -7.59 8.93
C ARG A 172 25.29 -8.18 10.32
N SER A 173 24.19 -8.90 10.60
CA SER A 173 23.89 -9.48 11.92
C SER A 173 24.04 -8.44 13.04
N PRO A 174 23.23 -7.36 13.01
CA PRO A 174 23.43 -6.20 13.86
C PRO A 174 23.14 -6.55 15.32
N ALA A 175 23.90 -5.95 16.25
CA ALA A 175 23.60 -6.03 17.67
C ALA A 175 22.32 -5.23 18.02
N LEU A 176 22.11 -4.12 17.31
CA LEU A 176 20.91 -3.30 17.39
C LEU A 176 20.75 -2.46 16.12
N ILE A 177 19.52 -2.00 15.89
CA ILE A 177 19.18 -1.04 14.84
C ILE A 177 18.67 0.24 15.49
N VAL A 178 19.23 1.39 15.11
CA VAL A 178 18.71 2.71 15.48
C VAL A 178 17.98 3.31 14.28
N LEU A 179 16.79 3.84 14.50
CA LEU A 179 16.08 4.66 13.52
C LEU A 179 16.33 6.13 13.86
N GLU A 180 17.22 6.80 13.13
CA GLU A 180 17.42 8.25 13.27
C GLU A 180 16.34 8.97 12.45
N ILE A 181 15.38 9.58 13.14
CA ILE A 181 14.13 10.08 12.52
C ILE A 181 14.12 11.61 12.49
N ASP A 182 13.96 12.18 11.30
CA ASP A 182 13.75 13.62 11.10
C ASP A 182 12.62 13.82 10.09
N SER A 183 11.38 13.79 10.57
CA SER A 183 10.20 13.74 9.71
C SER A 183 9.01 14.53 10.28
N PRO A 184 8.27 15.25 9.42
CA PRO A 184 7.01 15.89 9.80
C PRO A 184 5.82 14.92 9.80
N GLY A 185 5.98 13.68 9.32
CA GLY A 185 4.92 12.70 9.12
C GLY A 185 4.63 12.43 7.65
N GLY A 186 3.39 12.04 7.30
CA GLY A 186 2.98 11.76 5.92
C GLY A 186 1.85 10.74 5.82
N LEU A 187 1.85 9.94 4.75
CA LEU A 187 0.78 9.00 4.43
C LEU A 187 0.63 7.88 5.48
N VAL A 188 -0.59 7.71 5.99
CA VAL A 188 -0.94 6.65 6.96
C VAL A 188 -0.61 5.25 6.42
N SER A 189 -0.90 4.98 5.14
CA SER A 189 -0.60 3.67 4.53
C SER A 189 0.89 3.34 4.50
N VAL A 190 1.75 4.36 4.35
CA VAL A 190 3.21 4.22 4.35
C VAL A 190 3.70 4.05 5.78
N MET A 191 3.16 4.84 6.71
CA MET A 191 3.41 4.70 8.15
C MET A 191 3.14 3.27 8.62
N ASP A 192 1.97 2.73 8.31
CA ASP A 192 1.57 1.36 8.70
C ASP A 192 2.58 0.33 8.17
N ASN A 193 3.02 0.47 6.92
CA ASN A 193 3.98 -0.46 6.32
C ASN A 193 5.38 -0.37 6.96
N VAL A 194 5.86 0.84 7.25
CA VAL A 194 7.16 1.05 7.92
C VAL A 194 7.11 0.56 9.37
N ILE A 195 5.98 0.74 10.05
CA ILE A 195 5.75 0.20 11.39
C ILE A 195 5.74 -1.32 11.36
N GLU A 196 5.04 -1.95 10.41
CA GLU A 196 5.02 -3.40 10.24
C GLU A 196 6.44 -3.97 10.10
N GLN A 197 7.26 -3.37 9.24
CA GLN A 197 8.68 -3.75 9.10
C GLN A 197 9.46 -3.60 10.42
N THR A 198 9.18 -2.52 11.18
CA THR A 198 9.80 -2.25 12.49
C THR A 198 9.35 -3.26 13.56
N VAL A 199 8.08 -3.68 13.54
CA VAL A 199 7.53 -4.71 14.42
C VAL A 199 8.13 -6.07 14.09
N VAL A 200 8.23 -6.44 12.82
CA VAL A 200 8.89 -7.68 12.37
C VAL A 200 10.32 -7.76 12.89
N LEU A 201 11.09 -6.67 12.81
CA LEU A 201 12.45 -6.61 13.36
C LEU A 201 12.49 -6.92 14.87
N GLN A 202 11.60 -6.32 15.65
CA GLN A 202 11.60 -6.44 17.10
C GLN A 202 11.02 -7.76 17.59
N VAL A 203 9.97 -8.25 16.95
CA VAL A 203 9.17 -9.38 17.42
C VAL A 203 9.62 -10.69 16.81
N GLU A 204 9.80 -10.74 15.49
CA GLU A 204 10.18 -11.97 14.80
C GLU A 204 11.69 -12.15 14.78
N LYS A 205 12.42 -11.10 14.41
CA LYS A 205 13.90 -11.14 14.33
C LYS A 205 14.58 -10.92 15.68
N LYS A 206 13.83 -10.53 16.72
CA LYS A 206 14.32 -10.25 18.08
C LYS A 206 15.46 -9.23 18.11
N ILE A 207 15.47 -8.30 17.17
CA ILE A 207 16.47 -7.24 17.11
C ILE A 207 16.04 -6.10 18.02
N ARG A 208 16.99 -5.59 18.81
CA ARG A 208 16.79 -4.38 19.60
C ARG A 208 16.68 -3.19 18.65
N VAL A 209 15.51 -2.54 18.61
CA VAL A 209 15.27 -1.35 17.79
C VAL A 209 15.08 -0.13 18.69
N VAL A 210 15.80 0.95 18.38
CA VAL A 210 15.80 2.20 19.14
C VAL A 210 15.39 3.34 18.21
N ALA A 211 14.39 4.14 18.57
CA ALA A 211 14.12 5.40 17.89
C ALA A 211 15.04 6.49 18.43
N TRP A 212 15.65 7.26 17.53
CA TRP A 212 16.46 8.44 17.84
C TRP A 212 15.97 9.66 17.05
N PRO A 213 14.80 10.23 17.41
CA PRO A 213 14.20 11.33 16.66
C PRO A 213 14.89 12.68 16.91
N LYS A 214 15.14 13.43 15.83
CA LYS A 214 15.38 14.90 15.85
C LYS A 214 14.07 15.67 15.74
N LYS A 215 13.19 15.24 14.84
CA LYS A 215 11.81 15.72 14.69
C LYS A 215 10.93 14.53 14.37
N ALA A 216 9.81 14.39 15.07
CA ALA A 216 8.88 13.29 14.85
C ALA A 216 7.44 13.80 14.91
N GLY A 217 7.01 14.47 13.84
CA GLY A 217 5.63 14.93 13.68
C GLY A 217 4.75 13.84 13.07
N SER A 218 3.46 13.88 13.40
CA SER A 218 2.43 13.04 12.79
C SER A 218 2.79 11.56 12.72
N ALA A 219 2.81 10.94 11.53
CA ALA A 219 3.18 9.55 11.32
C ALA A 219 4.53 9.15 11.96
N ALA A 220 5.50 10.05 11.99
CA ALA A 220 6.82 9.81 12.57
C ALA A 220 6.76 9.63 14.09
N SER A 221 5.83 10.32 14.77
CA SER A 221 5.61 10.14 16.21
C SER A 221 5.10 8.73 16.51
N ILE A 222 4.18 8.21 15.70
CA ILE A 222 3.65 6.86 15.85
C ILE A 222 4.73 5.81 15.58
N LEU A 223 5.62 6.04 14.59
CA LEU A 223 6.78 5.18 14.37
C LEU A 223 7.73 5.14 15.59
N CYS A 224 7.97 6.30 16.24
CA CYS A 224 8.74 6.33 17.49
C CYS A 224 8.05 5.51 18.59
N LEU A 225 6.72 5.65 18.71
CA LEU A 225 5.89 4.86 19.62
C LEU A 225 5.78 3.37 19.23
N ALA A 226 6.27 2.96 18.06
CA ALA A 226 6.40 1.56 17.67
C ALA A 226 7.74 0.92 18.06
N CYS A 227 8.75 1.71 18.43
CA CYS A 227 10.06 1.21 18.86
C CYS A 227 10.11 1.02 20.36
N LYS A 228 10.57 -0.10 20.93
CA LYS A 228 10.59 -0.31 22.39
C LYS A 228 11.43 0.69 23.20
N GLU A 229 12.39 1.34 22.55
CA GLU A 229 13.26 2.32 23.19
C GLU A 229 13.26 3.63 22.38
N ILE A 230 13.21 4.76 23.08
CA ILE A 230 13.39 6.08 22.50
C ILE A 230 14.55 6.76 23.22
N VAL A 231 15.50 7.29 22.47
CA VAL A 231 16.51 8.26 22.92
C VAL A 231 16.24 9.55 22.15
N VAL A 232 16.22 10.72 22.79
CA VAL A 232 15.86 11.97 22.10
C VAL A 232 17.08 12.85 21.87
N HIS A 233 17.06 13.65 20.80
CA HIS A 233 17.95 14.81 20.71
C HIS A 233 17.50 15.90 21.70
N PRO A 234 18.36 16.80 22.21
CA PRO A 234 17.94 17.81 23.18
C PRO A 234 16.85 18.76 22.68
N LEU A 235 16.73 18.96 21.37
CA LEU A 235 15.70 19.83 20.77
C LEU A 235 14.56 19.05 20.10
N THR A 236 14.43 17.76 20.40
CA THR A 236 13.37 16.93 19.80
C THR A 236 11.99 17.45 20.14
N ARG A 237 11.12 17.41 19.12
CA ARG A 237 9.68 17.59 19.22
C ARG A 237 8.99 16.35 18.65
N MET A 238 8.06 15.79 19.39
CA MET A 238 7.35 14.57 19.01
C MET A 238 5.85 14.67 19.32
N GLY A 239 4.98 14.42 18.34
CA GLY A 239 3.54 14.46 18.51
C GLY A 239 2.80 14.91 17.25
N ALA A 240 1.68 15.61 17.41
CA ALA A 240 0.83 16.10 16.31
C ALA A 240 0.38 14.98 15.34
N ALA A 241 -0.10 13.87 15.90
CA ALA A 241 -0.50 12.63 15.23
C ALA A 241 -1.92 12.58 14.68
N THR A 242 -2.65 13.69 14.69
CA THR A 242 -4.02 13.77 14.16
C THR A 242 -4.08 13.28 12.71
N MET A 243 -5.01 12.36 12.44
CA MET A 243 -5.30 11.93 11.08
C MET A 243 -6.10 12.98 10.35
N ILE A 244 -5.66 13.27 9.14
CA ILE A 244 -6.20 14.34 8.33
C ILE A 244 -6.76 13.71 7.03
N TYR A 245 -8.09 13.55 6.94
CA TYR A 245 -8.78 12.96 5.79
C TYR A 245 -9.07 14.00 4.71
N GLY A 246 -8.62 13.77 3.47
CA GLY A 246 -8.69 14.70 2.32
C GLY A 246 -9.87 15.68 2.36
N GLY A 247 -9.58 16.97 2.42
CA GLY A 247 -10.56 18.06 2.46
C GLY A 247 -10.13 19.21 1.56
N GLU A 248 -11.09 19.97 1.07
CA GLU A 248 -10.82 21.21 0.33
C GLU A 248 -10.11 22.20 1.26
N PHE A 249 -9.01 22.78 0.78
CA PHE A 249 -8.46 23.99 1.37
C PHE A 249 -9.28 25.17 0.83
N LYS A 250 -10.00 25.88 1.70
CA LYS A 250 -10.63 27.16 1.34
C LYS A 250 -9.87 28.27 2.04
N HIS A 251 -9.37 29.24 1.27
CA HIS A 251 -8.61 30.39 1.78
C HIS A 251 -7.37 30.04 2.63
N GLY A 252 -6.72 28.92 2.35
CA GLY A 252 -5.55 28.45 3.11
C GLY A 252 -5.90 27.76 4.43
N GLU A 253 -7.18 27.69 4.78
CA GLU A 253 -7.68 26.92 5.92
C GLU A 253 -8.37 25.65 5.41
N ARG A 254 -8.15 24.55 6.13
CA ARG A 254 -8.86 23.31 5.83
C ARG A 254 -10.26 23.42 6.43
N VAL A 255 -11.28 23.25 5.60
CA VAL A 255 -12.65 23.14 6.11
C VAL A 255 -12.86 21.70 6.55
N GLU A 256 -12.84 21.47 7.86
CA GLU A 256 -13.23 20.17 8.43
C GLU A 256 -14.73 20.00 8.26
N GLY A 257 -15.12 19.23 7.24
CA GLY A 257 -16.47 18.71 7.13
C GLY A 257 -16.73 17.63 8.20
N PRO A 258 -18.00 17.35 8.54
CA PRO A 258 -18.33 16.24 9.42
C PRO A 258 -17.76 14.93 8.86
N LYS A 259 -17.04 14.17 9.70
CA LYS A 259 -16.45 12.87 9.33
C LYS A 259 -17.54 11.95 8.79
N ASN A 260 -17.39 11.51 7.54
CA ASN A 260 -18.35 10.57 6.97
C ASN A 260 -18.16 9.16 7.58
N ALA A 261 -19.10 8.24 7.34
CA ALA A 261 -19.05 6.89 7.91
C ALA A 261 -17.80 6.08 7.47
N LEU A 262 -17.24 6.37 6.29
CA LEU A 262 -16.01 5.75 5.84
C LEU A 262 -14.81 6.27 6.64
N ASP A 263 -14.72 7.58 6.87
CA ASP A 263 -13.63 8.19 7.66
C ASP A 263 -13.62 7.61 9.08
N GLN A 264 -14.77 7.53 9.74
CA GLN A 264 -14.90 6.94 11.09
C GLN A 264 -14.48 5.47 11.13
N LYS A 265 -14.81 4.69 10.08
CA LYS A 265 -14.41 3.29 9.96
C LYS A 265 -12.90 3.16 9.78
N MET A 266 -12.30 3.98 8.93
CA MET A 266 -10.85 4.00 8.69
C MET A 266 -10.09 4.45 9.93
N GLU A 267 -10.61 5.45 10.65
CA GLU A 267 -10.06 5.94 11.92
C GLU A 267 -10.08 4.83 12.97
N SER A 268 -11.24 4.20 13.18
CA SER A 268 -11.38 3.09 14.14
C SER A 268 -10.41 1.94 13.86
N TRP A 269 -10.19 1.61 12.59
CA TRP A 269 -9.20 0.59 12.19
C TRP A 269 -7.77 1.00 12.50
N SER A 270 -7.41 2.24 12.15
CA SER A 270 -6.08 2.79 12.44
C SER A 270 -5.83 2.84 13.95
N ASP A 271 -6.82 3.23 14.75
CA ASP A 271 -6.69 3.34 16.21
C ASP A 271 -6.58 1.98 16.89
N ALA A 272 -7.26 0.95 16.37
CA ALA A 272 -7.05 -0.43 16.82
C ALA A 272 -5.61 -0.89 16.55
N SER A 273 -5.08 -0.58 15.37
CA SER A 273 -3.70 -0.93 14.99
C SER A 273 -2.67 -0.24 15.89
N LYS A 274 -2.87 1.05 16.18
CA LYS A 274 -1.99 1.82 17.08
C LYS A 274 -2.04 1.30 18.51
N ARG A 275 -3.21 0.98 19.05
CA ARG A 275 -3.33 0.38 20.40
C ARG A 275 -2.54 -0.92 20.51
N GLN A 276 -2.63 -1.79 19.51
CA GLN A 276 -1.85 -3.03 19.46
C GLN A 276 -0.33 -2.76 19.51
N ILE A 277 0.15 -1.74 18.80
CA ILE A 277 1.56 -1.34 18.78
C ILE A 277 2.00 -0.81 20.17
N LEU A 278 1.15 -0.04 20.84
CA LEU A 278 1.43 0.50 22.17
C LEU A 278 1.46 -0.60 23.22
N GLU A 279 0.52 -1.55 23.18
CA GLU A 279 0.54 -2.76 24.01
C GLU A 279 1.83 -3.56 23.83
N LEU A 280 2.24 -3.76 22.57
CA LEU A 280 3.48 -4.47 22.23
C LEU A 280 4.74 -3.79 22.79
N THR A 281 4.74 -2.46 22.85
CA THR A 281 5.85 -1.65 23.36
C THR A 281 5.74 -1.30 24.84
N GLY A 282 4.64 -1.69 25.50
CA GLY A 282 4.36 -1.38 26.90
C GLY A 282 4.09 0.10 27.16
N ARG A 283 3.61 0.83 26.15
CA ARG A 283 3.31 2.27 26.24
C ARG A 283 1.86 2.53 26.59
N ASP A 284 1.64 3.62 27.31
CA ASP A 284 0.29 4.08 27.63
C ASP A 284 -0.41 4.65 26.38
N ALA A 285 -1.62 4.16 26.11
CA ALA A 285 -2.43 4.62 24.99
C ALA A 285 -2.78 6.11 25.08
N MET A 286 -2.89 6.66 26.29
CA MET A 286 -3.25 8.06 26.50
C MET A 286 -2.26 9.04 25.87
N ILE A 287 -0.97 8.67 25.79
CA ILE A 287 0.06 9.49 25.11
C ILE A 287 -0.30 9.64 23.63
N GLN A 288 -0.62 8.53 22.97
CA GLN A 288 -0.97 8.53 21.56
C GLN A 288 -2.30 9.22 21.32
N GLU A 289 -3.29 9.02 22.20
CA GLU A 289 -4.60 9.67 22.11
C GLU A 289 -4.47 11.19 22.18
N ALA A 290 -3.71 11.72 23.14
CA ALA A 290 -3.46 13.16 23.26
C ALA A 290 -2.68 13.74 22.07
N MET A 291 -1.80 12.96 21.43
CA MET A 291 -1.17 13.36 20.17
C MET A 291 -2.16 13.43 18.99
N GLN A 292 -3.32 12.78 19.07
CA GLN A 292 -4.29 12.69 17.96
C GLN A 292 -5.49 13.60 18.12
N PHE A 293 -5.99 13.72 19.34
CA PHE A 293 -7.26 14.34 19.67
C PHE A 293 -6.98 15.58 20.51
N PRO A 294 -7.05 16.79 19.93
CA PRO A 294 -6.79 18.04 20.65
C PRO A 294 -7.58 18.19 21.95
N GLU A 295 -8.80 17.65 22.00
CA GLU A 295 -9.68 17.74 23.15
C GLU A 295 -9.23 16.88 24.35
N LYS A 296 -8.26 15.98 24.15
CA LYS A 296 -7.70 15.14 25.21
C LYS A 296 -6.58 15.90 25.91
N GLN A 297 -6.81 16.24 27.17
CA GLN A 297 -5.74 16.72 28.05
C GLN A 297 -5.02 15.54 28.68
N LEU A 298 -3.70 15.56 28.67
CA LEU A 298 -2.85 14.56 29.32
C LEU A 298 -2.11 15.17 30.50
N TRP A 299 -2.26 14.52 31.63
CA TRP A 299 -1.60 14.83 32.89
C TRP A 299 -0.74 13.64 33.30
N TYR A 300 0.40 13.91 33.92
CA TYR A 300 1.32 12.89 34.41
C TYR A 300 1.71 13.13 35.86
N SER A 301 1.65 12.09 36.66
CA SER A 301 2.21 12.03 38.01
C SER A 301 3.19 10.87 38.11
N LYS A 302 4.31 11.08 38.81
CA LYS A 302 5.29 10.01 39.06
C LYS A 302 4.72 8.88 39.91
N THR A 303 3.72 9.17 40.76
CA THR A 303 3.10 8.20 41.67
C THR A 303 1.88 7.53 41.04
N SER A 304 1.12 8.26 40.23
CA SER A 304 -0.16 7.79 39.69
C SER A 304 -0.15 7.45 38.19
N GLY A 305 0.91 7.79 37.46
CA GLY A 305 0.99 7.59 36.01
C GLY A 305 0.22 8.66 35.23
N PHE A 306 -0.37 8.26 34.10
CA PHE A 306 -1.12 9.15 33.22
C PHE A 306 -2.59 9.30 33.66
N SER A 307 -3.14 10.50 33.43
CA SER A 307 -4.57 10.79 33.57
C SER A 307 -5.01 11.65 32.39
N ASN A 308 -6.17 11.32 31.83
CA ASN A 308 -6.83 12.14 30.81
C ASN A 308 -7.89 13.10 31.39
N THR A 309 -7.88 13.28 32.71
CA THR A 309 -8.76 14.19 33.43
C THR A 309 -7.94 15.15 34.29
N ILE A 310 -8.45 16.37 34.46
CA ILE A 310 -7.83 17.39 35.31
C ILE A 310 -7.74 16.82 36.73
N PRO A 311 -6.54 16.77 37.32
CA PRO A 311 -6.36 16.28 38.69
C PRO A 311 -7.08 17.18 39.69
N PRO A 312 -7.53 16.64 40.84
CA PRO A 312 -8.13 17.45 41.91
C PRO A 312 -7.22 18.61 42.34
N ARG A 313 -7.79 19.80 42.59
CA ARG A 313 -7.02 21.02 42.95
C ARG A 313 -6.02 20.82 44.09
N ASN A 314 -6.36 19.97 45.06
CA ASN A 314 -5.50 19.68 46.22
C ASN A 314 -4.28 18.81 45.88
N LEU A 315 -4.17 18.30 44.66
CA LEU A 315 -3.06 17.47 44.17
C LEU A 315 -2.29 18.13 43.01
N GLU A 316 -2.67 19.35 42.58
CA GLU A 316 -2.08 20.00 41.40
C GLU A 316 -0.54 20.08 41.41
N SER A 317 0.08 20.20 42.58
CA SER A 317 1.55 20.23 42.71
C SER A 317 2.25 18.91 42.35
N GLU A 318 1.54 17.78 42.34
CA GLU A 318 2.09 16.45 42.01
C GLU A 318 1.93 16.10 40.53
N TRP A 319 1.08 16.83 39.81
CA TRP A 319 0.74 16.54 38.43
C TRP A 319 1.38 17.55 37.48
N MET A 320 1.95 17.04 36.40
CA MET A 320 2.45 17.83 35.29
C MET A 320 1.42 17.76 34.15
N GLN A 321 0.89 18.91 33.75
CA GLN A 321 0.15 19.00 32.49
C GLN A 321 1.14 18.88 31.33
N LEU A 322 0.91 17.94 30.42
CA LEU A 322 1.76 17.73 29.25
C LEU A 322 1.28 18.50 28.02
N ASP A 323 -0.02 18.75 27.96
CA ASP A 323 -0.68 19.54 26.91
C ASP A 323 -0.76 21.01 27.28
N ASP A 324 -0.37 21.89 26.36
CA ASP A 324 -0.48 23.33 26.52
C ASP A 324 -1.81 23.90 25.98
N SER A 325 -2.64 23.07 25.33
CA SER A 325 -3.89 23.49 24.70
C SER A 325 -4.87 22.34 24.50
N ILE A 326 -6.17 22.64 24.55
CA ILE A 326 -7.26 21.73 24.13
C ILE A 326 -7.65 21.91 22.65
N GLU A 327 -7.05 22.90 21.98
CA GLU A 327 -7.35 23.26 20.60
C GLU A 327 -6.33 22.70 19.62
N LYS A 328 -5.19 22.19 20.13
CA LYS A 328 -4.09 21.66 19.33
C LYS A 328 -3.72 20.27 19.82
N PRO A 329 -3.34 19.35 18.92
CA PRO A 329 -2.87 18.05 19.33
C PRO A 329 -1.54 18.16 20.09
N MET A 330 -1.31 17.26 21.05
CA MET A 330 -0.11 17.26 21.90
C MET A 330 1.19 17.21 21.10
N VAL A 331 2.17 18.00 21.50
CA VAL A 331 3.57 17.86 21.08
C VAL A 331 4.47 17.89 22.31
N LEU A 332 5.19 16.79 22.54
CA LEU A 332 6.14 16.66 23.64
C LEU A 332 7.51 17.20 23.23
N THR A 333 8.13 17.94 24.14
CA THR A 333 9.56 18.30 24.10
C THR A 333 10.44 17.14 24.60
N SER A 334 11.73 17.15 24.26
CA SER A 334 12.75 16.25 24.82
C SER A 334 12.68 16.15 26.35
N LYS A 335 12.57 17.30 27.04
CA LYS A 335 12.49 17.37 28.49
C LYS A 335 11.25 16.66 29.03
N GLN A 336 10.07 16.95 28.49
CA GLN A 336 8.83 16.29 28.91
C GLN A 336 8.90 14.78 28.68
N MET A 337 9.43 14.33 27.54
CA MET A 337 9.60 12.89 27.26
C MET A 337 10.50 12.20 28.29
N MET A 338 11.55 12.88 28.77
CA MET A 338 12.39 12.35 29.85
C MET A 338 11.71 12.41 31.21
N ASP A 339 11.02 13.52 31.54
CA ASP A 339 10.33 13.70 32.82
C ASP A 339 9.26 12.62 33.07
N ILE A 340 8.61 12.14 32.00
CA ILE A 340 7.58 11.09 32.03
C ILE A 340 8.11 9.68 31.76
N ASN A 341 9.43 9.51 31.66
CA ASN A 341 10.09 8.24 31.32
C ASN A 341 9.66 7.63 29.96
N LEU A 342 9.20 8.44 29.02
CA LEU A 342 8.93 8.00 27.64
C LEU A 342 10.23 7.82 26.85
N ALA A 343 11.23 8.67 27.10
CA ALA A 343 12.58 8.57 26.55
C ALA A 343 13.59 8.14 27.62
N LYS A 344 14.55 7.30 27.24
CA LYS A 344 15.63 6.80 28.14
C LYS A 344 16.65 7.88 28.53
N GLY A 345 16.72 8.96 27.79
CA GLY A 345 17.68 10.03 27.95
C GLY A 345 17.80 10.84 26.67
N SER A 346 18.77 11.75 26.67
CA SER A 346 19.05 12.60 25.52
C SER A 346 20.48 12.46 25.02
N ALA A 347 20.63 12.31 23.71
CA ALA A 347 21.92 12.21 23.01
C ALA A 347 21.95 13.16 21.80
N ASN A 348 22.96 14.02 21.75
CA ASN A 348 23.25 14.92 20.64
C ASN A 348 23.97 14.25 19.49
N ASP A 349 24.79 13.26 19.80
CA ASP A 349 25.64 12.58 18.85
C ASP A 349 25.69 11.08 19.13
N GLU A 350 26.42 10.36 18.28
CA GLU A 350 26.55 8.91 18.39
C GLU A 350 27.28 8.50 19.67
N VAL A 351 28.25 9.28 20.15
CA VAL A 351 29.03 8.93 21.35
C VAL A 351 28.12 8.96 22.58
N GLU A 352 27.32 10.02 22.73
CA GLU A 352 26.33 10.14 23.79
C GLU A 352 25.24 9.05 23.67
N LEU A 353 24.80 8.75 22.46
CA LEU A 353 23.83 7.69 22.20
C LEU A 353 24.36 6.32 22.65
N LEU A 354 25.58 5.96 22.26
CA LEU A 354 26.21 4.70 22.64
C LEU A 354 26.36 4.58 24.15
N ALA A 355 26.79 5.65 24.81
CA ALA A 355 26.90 5.70 26.27
C ALA A 355 25.54 5.44 26.95
N LEU A 356 24.47 6.10 26.50
CA LEU A 356 23.12 5.89 27.03
C LEU A 356 22.59 4.48 26.80
N LEU A 357 22.90 3.89 25.64
CA LEU A 357 22.51 2.52 25.31
C LEU A 357 23.37 1.46 25.99
N LYS A 358 24.33 1.87 26.83
CA LYS A 358 25.31 1.03 27.55
C LYS A 358 26.19 0.21 26.61
N LEU A 359 26.61 0.84 25.52
CA LEU A 359 27.48 0.26 24.51
C LEU A 359 28.87 0.86 24.68
N GLY A 360 29.90 0.02 24.57
CA GLY A 360 31.26 0.47 24.73
C GLY A 360 31.66 1.47 23.63
N PRO A 361 32.60 2.39 23.90
CA PRO A 361 33.08 3.36 22.90
C PRO A 361 33.77 2.69 21.69
N SER A 362 34.15 1.42 21.83
CA SER A 362 34.70 0.60 20.75
C SER A 362 33.64 -0.04 19.85
N ALA A 363 32.34 0.17 20.13
CA ALA A 363 31.28 -0.39 19.31
C ALA A 363 31.32 0.26 17.91
N LYS A 364 31.38 -0.58 16.88
CA LYS A 364 31.41 -0.10 15.51
C LYS A 364 30.01 0.32 15.07
N VAL A 365 29.87 1.61 14.76
CA VAL A 365 28.66 2.20 14.21
C VAL A 365 28.76 2.25 12.68
N ILE A 366 27.67 1.90 12.01
CA ILE A 366 27.52 2.03 10.57
C ILE A 366 26.22 2.76 10.29
N ARG A 367 26.28 3.76 9.41
CA ARG A 367 25.13 4.53 8.97
C ARG A 367 24.70 4.05 7.58
N ILE A 368 23.40 3.81 7.42
CA ILE A 368 22.77 3.66 6.12
C ILE A 368 21.99 4.95 5.88
N ASP A 369 22.56 5.82 5.06
CA ASP A 369 21.95 7.08 4.60
C ASP A 369 21.82 7.01 3.08
N LEU A 370 20.62 7.14 2.55
CA LEU A 370 20.38 7.05 1.10
C LEU A 370 20.96 8.25 0.35
N LEU A 371 21.30 9.35 1.05
CA LEU A 371 22.03 10.48 0.49
C LEU A 371 23.56 10.26 0.49
N ASP A 372 24.04 9.05 0.83
CA ASP A 372 25.45 8.71 0.72
C ASP A 372 25.92 8.84 -0.76
N PRO A 373 27.06 9.52 -1.02
CA PRO A 373 27.59 9.69 -2.38
C PRO A 373 27.84 8.39 -3.16
N VAL A 374 28.00 7.25 -2.47
CA VAL A 374 28.13 5.92 -3.09
C VAL A 374 26.79 5.40 -3.64
N ILE A 375 25.68 5.80 -3.02
CA ILE A 375 24.32 5.40 -3.39
C ILE A 375 23.71 6.37 -4.40
N ALA A 376 24.06 7.67 -4.32
CA ALA A 376 23.49 8.73 -5.16
C ALA A 376 23.41 8.41 -6.67
N PRO A 377 24.44 7.81 -7.33
CA PRO A 377 24.33 7.46 -8.75
C PRO A 377 23.23 6.44 -9.08
N ALA A 378 22.93 5.53 -8.15
CA ALA A 378 21.84 4.56 -8.32
C ALA A 378 20.47 5.22 -8.18
N ILE A 379 20.36 6.22 -7.29
CA ILE A 379 19.15 7.02 -7.13
C ILE A 379 18.91 7.85 -8.39
N GLU A 380 19.95 8.48 -8.96
CA GLU A 380 19.85 9.21 -10.23
C GLU A 380 19.41 8.29 -11.39
N GLU A 381 19.94 7.06 -11.46
CA GLU A 381 19.53 6.07 -12.46
C GLU A 381 18.05 5.67 -12.28
N LEU A 382 17.61 5.48 -11.04
CA LEU A 382 16.22 5.18 -10.72
C LEU A 382 15.29 6.36 -11.03
N GLN A 383 15.69 7.59 -10.70
CA GLN A 383 14.96 8.80 -11.08
C GLN A 383 14.81 8.93 -12.59
N LYS A 384 15.87 8.64 -13.34
CA LYS A 384 15.81 8.61 -14.80
C LYS A 384 14.88 7.51 -15.33
N TYR A 385 14.91 6.32 -14.72
CA TYR A 385 14.00 5.23 -15.08
C TYR A 385 12.54 5.64 -14.90
N TYR A 386 12.18 6.22 -13.75
CA TYR A 386 10.81 6.69 -13.52
C TYR A 386 10.44 7.88 -14.40
N SER A 387 11.37 8.81 -14.66
CA SER A 387 11.11 9.91 -15.60
C SER A 387 10.78 9.40 -17.00
N ASN A 388 11.49 8.37 -17.49
CA ASN A 388 11.17 7.73 -18.77
C ASN A 388 9.79 7.05 -18.75
N ILE A 389 9.43 6.42 -17.62
CA ILE A 389 8.10 5.82 -17.44
C ILE A 389 7.01 6.90 -17.48
N ASP A 390 7.21 8.02 -16.80
CA ASP A 390 6.27 9.14 -16.77
C ASP A 390 6.13 9.75 -18.17
N GLU A 391 7.22 9.95 -18.90
CA GLU A 391 7.18 10.40 -20.30
C GLU A 391 6.44 9.41 -21.22
N GLU A 392 6.67 8.10 -21.06
CA GLU A 392 5.97 7.07 -21.81
C GLU A 392 4.47 7.06 -21.46
N PHE A 393 4.15 7.20 -20.17
CA PHE A 393 2.78 7.31 -19.67
C PHE A 393 2.07 8.54 -20.25
N ASP A 394 2.68 9.72 -20.19
CA ASP A 394 2.12 10.97 -20.73
C ASP A 394 1.86 10.88 -22.23
N LYS A 395 2.79 10.26 -22.97
CA LYS A 395 2.62 9.98 -24.40
C LYS A 395 1.45 9.03 -24.64
N LEU A 396 1.34 7.97 -23.85
CA LEU A 396 0.26 7.00 -23.94
C LEU A 396 -1.10 7.63 -23.59
N ASP A 397 -1.16 8.46 -22.55
CA ASP A 397 -2.36 9.14 -22.07
C ASP A 397 -2.82 10.15 -23.12
N SER A 398 -1.90 10.94 -23.65
CA SER A 398 -2.17 11.87 -24.77
C SER A 398 -2.75 11.15 -25.99
N GLN A 399 -2.19 10.00 -26.36
CA GLN A 399 -2.72 9.19 -27.47
C GLN A 399 -4.09 8.61 -27.17
N PHE A 400 -4.32 8.16 -25.93
CA PHE A 400 -5.62 7.67 -25.48
C PHE A 400 -6.67 8.78 -25.52
N ARG A 401 -6.39 9.96 -24.94
CA ARG A 401 -7.27 11.14 -24.97
C ARG A 401 -7.58 11.59 -26.38
N ASN A 402 -6.59 11.65 -27.27
CA ASN A 402 -6.81 11.99 -28.68
C ASN A 402 -7.74 11.01 -29.40
N LYS A 403 -7.65 9.71 -29.11
CA LYS A 403 -8.58 8.72 -29.67
C LYS A 403 -9.98 8.84 -29.05
N LEU A 404 -10.06 9.14 -27.76
CA LEU A 404 -11.32 9.34 -27.05
C LEU A 404 -12.06 10.58 -27.57
N GLU A 405 -11.34 11.67 -27.84
CA GLU A 405 -11.89 12.89 -28.45
C GLU A 405 -12.43 12.62 -29.87
N LYS A 406 -11.68 11.91 -30.71
CA LYS A 406 -12.17 11.48 -32.04
C LYS A 406 -13.39 10.57 -31.97
N LEU A 407 -13.51 9.74 -30.94
CA LEU A 407 -14.71 8.93 -30.70
C LEU A 407 -15.89 9.82 -30.29
N TYR A 408 -15.65 10.78 -29.40
CA TYR A 408 -16.64 11.76 -28.97
C TYR A 408 -17.20 12.56 -30.16
N ASP A 409 -16.33 13.08 -31.04
CA ASP A 409 -16.76 13.83 -32.25
C ASP A 409 -17.66 12.99 -33.17
N LYS A 410 -17.37 11.69 -33.32
CA LYS A 410 -18.18 10.77 -34.11
C LYS A 410 -19.55 10.51 -33.48
N ILE A 411 -19.61 10.39 -32.15
CA ILE A 411 -20.86 10.22 -31.42
C ILE A 411 -21.69 11.50 -31.53
N GLU A 412 -21.09 12.68 -31.40
CA GLU A 412 -21.77 13.97 -31.58
C GLU A 412 -22.31 14.14 -33.01
N LEU A 413 -21.57 13.71 -34.03
CA LEU A 413 -22.07 13.68 -35.40
C LEU A 413 -23.27 12.72 -35.56
N ALA A 414 -23.18 11.51 -35.01
CA ALA A 414 -24.28 10.55 -35.02
C ALA A 414 -25.52 11.09 -34.30
N GLU A 415 -25.34 11.80 -33.19
CA GLU A 415 -26.40 12.47 -32.44
C GLU A 415 -27.08 13.55 -33.29
N ARG A 416 -26.32 14.44 -33.95
CA ARG A 416 -26.86 15.47 -34.85
C ARG A 416 -27.70 14.86 -35.96
N VAL A 417 -27.22 13.79 -36.60
CA VAL A 417 -27.99 13.07 -37.63
C VAL A 417 -29.28 12.48 -37.04
N ALA A 418 -29.21 11.87 -35.86
CA ALA A 418 -30.38 11.31 -35.18
C ALA A 418 -31.40 12.39 -34.80
N GLN A 419 -30.97 13.55 -34.30
CA GLN A 419 -31.84 14.67 -33.96
C GLN A 419 -32.57 15.23 -35.18
N VAL A 420 -31.88 15.38 -36.32
CA VAL A 420 -32.53 15.77 -37.58
C VAL A 420 -33.62 14.78 -37.94
N VAL A 421 -33.33 13.47 -37.89
CA VAL A 421 -34.30 12.41 -38.18
C VAL A 421 -35.51 12.44 -37.24
N VAL A 422 -35.29 12.67 -35.94
CA VAL A 422 -36.37 12.81 -34.95
C VAL A 422 -37.24 14.03 -35.30
N SER A 423 -36.63 15.18 -35.61
CA SER A 423 -37.35 16.42 -35.89
C SER A 423 -38.19 16.39 -37.17
N THR A 424 -37.74 15.67 -38.21
CA THR A 424 -38.44 15.58 -39.51
C THR A 424 -39.44 14.43 -39.57
N ASN A 425 -39.40 13.51 -38.59
CA ASN A 425 -40.12 12.24 -38.58
C ASN A 425 -39.94 11.42 -39.89
N LYS A 426 -38.84 11.67 -40.61
CA LYS A 426 -38.49 11.04 -41.90
C LYS A 426 -36.98 10.87 -41.97
N ILE A 427 -36.53 9.63 -42.09
CA ILE A 427 -35.13 9.30 -42.37
C ILE A 427 -34.98 9.01 -43.86
N THR A 428 -34.07 9.70 -44.54
CA THR A 428 -33.71 9.31 -45.91
C THR A 428 -32.82 8.07 -45.88
N GLU A 429 -32.82 7.29 -46.96
CA GLU A 429 -31.94 6.11 -47.06
C GLU A 429 -30.45 6.49 -46.92
N GLN A 430 -30.09 7.68 -47.40
CA GLN A 430 -28.74 8.24 -47.25
C GLN A 430 -28.40 8.53 -45.78
N GLN A 431 -29.29 9.21 -45.03
CA GLN A 431 -29.09 9.50 -43.61
C GLN A 431 -29.02 8.22 -42.76
N LEU A 432 -29.86 7.23 -43.08
CA LEU A 432 -29.84 5.93 -42.44
C LEU A 432 -28.49 5.22 -42.65
N LYS A 433 -27.98 5.21 -43.89
CA LYS A 433 -26.69 4.62 -44.22
C LYS A 433 -25.54 5.34 -43.53
N GLU A 434 -25.58 6.67 -43.50
CA GLU A 434 -24.59 7.50 -42.80
C GLU A 434 -24.57 7.20 -41.29
N LEU A 435 -25.75 7.18 -40.65
CA LEU A 435 -25.87 6.86 -39.22
C LEU A 435 -25.37 5.45 -38.89
N GLN A 436 -25.69 4.45 -39.72
CA GLN A 436 -25.19 3.08 -39.56
C GLN A 436 -23.66 2.99 -39.69
N VAL A 437 -23.05 3.76 -40.60
CA VAL A 437 -21.60 3.85 -40.78
C VAL A 437 -20.95 4.49 -39.54
N GLN A 438 -21.50 5.60 -39.03
CA GLN A 438 -20.95 6.28 -37.85
C GLN A 438 -21.03 5.40 -36.59
N ILE A 439 -22.19 4.80 -36.30
CA ILE A 439 -22.37 3.90 -35.16
C ILE A 439 -21.44 2.70 -35.26
N SER A 440 -21.34 2.09 -36.43
CA SER A 440 -20.42 0.95 -36.63
C SER A 440 -18.95 1.35 -36.45
N SER A 441 -18.55 2.53 -36.90
CA SER A 441 -17.20 3.07 -36.67
C SER A 441 -16.91 3.32 -35.19
N CYS A 442 -17.90 3.76 -34.41
CA CYS A 442 -17.75 3.95 -32.97
C CYS A 442 -17.57 2.60 -32.25
N ILE A 443 -18.41 1.60 -32.57
CA ILE A 443 -18.34 0.26 -31.99
C ILE A 443 -16.96 -0.39 -32.24
N THR A 444 -16.40 -0.23 -33.44
CA THR A 444 -15.08 -0.81 -33.76
C THR A 444 -13.91 -0.05 -33.13
N ALA A 445 -14.08 1.24 -32.78
CA ALA A 445 -13.04 2.03 -32.12
C ALA A 445 -12.87 1.67 -30.63
N ILE A 446 -13.95 1.33 -29.92
CA ILE A 446 -13.92 1.07 -28.46
C ILE A 446 -12.92 -0.03 -28.06
N PRO A 447 -12.87 -1.22 -28.70
CA PRO A 447 -11.88 -2.25 -28.36
C PRO A 447 -10.43 -1.75 -28.43
N THR A 448 -10.11 -0.87 -29.39
CA THR A 448 -8.76 -0.31 -29.52
C THR A 448 -8.41 0.67 -28.39
N LEU A 449 -9.42 1.37 -27.85
CA LEU A 449 -9.28 2.21 -26.66
C LEU A 449 -9.09 1.35 -25.42
N THR A 450 -9.85 0.26 -25.27
CA THR A 450 -9.70 -0.70 -24.16
C THR A 450 -8.31 -1.33 -24.14
N THR A 451 -7.76 -1.73 -25.30
CA THR A 451 -6.38 -2.24 -25.36
C THR A 451 -5.36 -1.19 -24.94
N ARG A 452 -5.49 0.05 -25.43
CA ARG A 452 -4.55 1.14 -25.07
C ARG A 452 -4.64 1.53 -23.60
N LEU A 453 -5.85 1.50 -23.04
CA LEU A 453 -6.08 1.67 -21.60
C LEU A 453 -5.38 0.56 -20.80
N LYS A 454 -5.42 -0.70 -21.24
CA LYS A 454 -4.70 -1.79 -20.58
C LYS A 454 -3.18 -1.59 -20.60
N GLU A 455 -2.63 -1.04 -21.68
CA GLU A 455 -1.19 -0.70 -21.77
C GLU A 455 -0.84 0.44 -20.81
N LEU A 456 -1.66 1.49 -20.73
CA LEU A 456 -1.52 2.57 -19.75
C LEU A 456 -1.55 2.05 -18.29
N LEU A 457 -2.47 1.14 -18.01
CA LEU A 457 -2.66 0.54 -16.68
C LEU A 457 -1.62 -0.52 -16.34
N PHE A 458 -0.92 -1.07 -17.32
CA PHE A 458 0.24 -1.92 -17.05
C PHE A 458 1.38 -1.09 -16.45
N ILE A 459 1.48 0.17 -16.86
CA ILE A 459 2.48 1.12 -16.37
C ILE A 459 2.05 1.69 -15.01
N GLN A 460 0.77 2.02 -14.83
CA GLN A 460 0.25 2.50 -13.54
C GLN A 460 -0.61 1.45 -12.82
N ASN A 461 -0.11 1.00 -11.67
CA ASN A 461 -0.72 -0.02 -10.82
C ASN A 461 -1.96 0.50 -10.02
N SER A 462 -2.91 1.19 -10.67
CA SER A 462 -3.88 2.03 -9.95
C SER A 462 -5.35 1.91 -10.38
N ARG A 463 -6.23 2.27 -9.43
CA ARG A 463 -7.69 2.16 -9.40
C ARG A 463 -8.45 2.87 -10.52
N LEU A 464 -7.77 3.70 -11.33
CA LEU A 464 -8.35 4.37 -12.50
C LEU A 464 -8.92 3.38 -13.53
N LYS A 465 -8.43 2.14 -13.53
CA LYS A 465 -8.90 1.03 -14.37
C LYS A 465 -10.42 0.86 -14.39
N ILE A 466 -11.04 0.86 -13.22
CA ILE A 466 -12.44 0.45 -13.09
C ILE A 466 -13.37 1.50 -13.70
N CYS A 467 -13.11 2.79 -13.49
CA CYS A 467 -13.91 3.86 -14.08
C CYS A 467 -13.89 3.82 -15.61
N TYR A 468 -12.70 3.79 -16.23
CA TYR A 468 -12.61 3.83 -17.69
C TYR A 468 -13.17 2.57 -18.36
N GLU A 469 -12.93 1.38 -17.80
CA GLU A 469 -13.47 0.13 -18.35
C GLU A 469 -15.01 0.10 -18.28
N VAL A 470 -15.58 0.53 -17.15
CA VAL A 470 -17.04 0.57 -16.95
C VAL A 470 -17.70 1.53 -17.94
N GLU A 471 -17.18 2.76 -18.06
CA GLU A 471 -17.74 3.78 -18.95
C GLU A 471 -17.62 3.40 -20.43
N LEU A 472 -16.48 2.84 -20.85
CA LEU A 472 -16.28 2.38 -22.24
C LEU A 472 -17.21 1.21 -22.60
N GLU A 473 -17.40 0.24 -21.71
CA GLU A 473 -18.34 -0.87 -21.94
C GLU A 473 -19.80 -0.43 -21.85
N ALA A 474 -20.15 0.57 -21.04
CA ALA A 474 -21.47 1.18 -21.05
C ALA A 474 -21.75 1.86 -22.40
N ALA A 475 -20.84 2.71 -22.88
CA ALA A 475 -20.95 3.37 -24.19
C ALA A 475 -21.12 2.36 -25.34
N LYS A 476 -20.33 1.27 -25.32
CA LYS A 476 -20.40 0.19 -26.31
C LYS A 476 -21.76 -0.49 -26.33
N ARG A 477 -22.31 -0.83 -25.16
CA ARG A 477 -23.63 -1.47 -25.05
C ARG A 477 -24.71 -0.58 -25.64
N SER A 478 -24.72 0.71 -25.30
CA SER A 478 -25.69 1.67 -25.83
C SER A 478 -25.59 1.80 -27.36
N LEU A 479 -24.38 1.87 -27.92
CA LEU A 479 -24.20 1.91 -29.38
C LEU A 479 -24.66 0.62 -30.10
N ILE A 480 -24.45 -0.55 -29.48
CA ILE A 480 -24.94 -1.83 -30.00
C ILE A 480 -26.48 -1.86 -30.01
N THR A 481 -27.12 -1.36 -28.95
CA THR A 481 -28.59 -1.23 -28.88
C THR A 481 -29.10 -0.31 -29.99
N ALA A 482 -28.49 0.87 -30.17
CA ALA A 482 -28.85 1.80 -31.24
C ALA A 482 -28.74 1.16 -32.63
N LYS A 483 -27.64 0.44 -32.90
CA LYS A 483 -27.43 -0.30 -34.16
C LYS A 483 -28.50 -1.36 -34.39
N THR A 484 -28.83 -2.12 -33.35
CA THR A 484 -29.82 -3.20 -33.41
C THR A 484 -31.20 -2.63 -33.72
N THR A 485 -31.61 -1.56 -33.02
CA THR A 485 -32.87 -0.84 -33.25
C THR A 485 -32.97 -0.29 -34.67
N LEU A 486 -31.88 0.27 -35.20
CA LEU A 486 -31.81 0.70 -36.61
C LEU A 486 -32.03 -0.46 -37.58
N GLN A 487 -31.38 -1.60 -37.35
CA GLN A 487 -31.47 -2.76 -38.24
C GLN A 487 -32.86 -3.44 -38.21
N THR A 488 -33.48 -3.55 -37.03
CA THR A 488 -34.81 -4.14 -36.87
C THR A 488 -35.91 -3.21 -37.38
N GLY A 489 -35.83 -1.92 -37.07
CA GLY A 489 -36.80 -0.92 -37.52
C GLY A 489 -36.86 -0.78 -39.04
N VAL A 490 -35.72 -0.91 -39.72
CA VAL A 490 -35.66 -0.93 -41.19
C VAL A 490 -36.40 -2.14 -41.78
N LYS A 491 -36.19 -3.34 -41.20
CA LYS A 491 -36.87 -4.56 -41.65
C LYS A 491 -38.39 -4.48 -41.45
N LEU A 492 -38.83 -3.83 -40.38
CA LEU A 492 -40.24 -3.75 -39.97
C LEU A 492 -40.95 -2.46 -40.43
N ARG A 493 -40.26 -1.56 -41.15
CA ARG A 493 -40.73 -0.21 -41.52
C ARG A 493 -41.23 0.63 -40.33
N THR A 494 -40.72 0.34 -39.13
CA THR A 494 -41.12 0.97 -37.86
C THR A 494 -39.86 1.33 -37.08
N ILE A 495 -39.25 2.47 -37.41
CA ILE A 495 -38.03 2.94 -36.73
C ILE A 495 -38.43 3.80 -35.53
N SER A 496 -38.08 3.36 -34.32
CA SER A 496 -38.20 4.18 -33.10
C SER A 496 -37.04 5.16 -33.01
N THR A 497 -37.20 6.33 -33.64
CA THR A 497 -36.17 7.38 -33.71
C THR A 497 -35.78 7.93 -32.34
N ASN A 498 -36.74 8.01 -31.42
CA ASN A 498 -36.52 8.45 -30.03
C ASN A 498 -35.61 7.50 -29.25
N GLN A 499 -35.77 6.17 -29.41
CA GLN A 499 -34.91 5.19 -28.74
C GLN A 499 -33.46 5.27 -29.24
N ILE A 500 -33.28 5.46 -30.56
CA ILE A 500 -31.94 5.60 -31.16
C ILE A 500 -31.25 6.86 -30.63
N ALA A 501 -31.96 7.99 -30.56
CA ALA A 501 -31.41 9.23 -30.01
C ALA A 501 -31.04 9.09 -28.52
N PHE A 502 -31.88 8.42 -27.73
CA PHE A 502 -31.60 8.14 -26.32
C PHE A 502 -30.32 7.31 -26.15
N ASP A 503 -30.20 6.19 -26.87
CA ASP A 503 -29.04 5.31 -26.77
C ASP A 503 -27.72 6.01 -27.21
N ILE A 504 -27.78 6.89 -28.22
CA ILE A 504 -26.62 7.68 -28.66
C ILE A 504 -26.24 8.73 -27.61
N ASN A 505 -27.20 9.43 -27.00
CA ASN A 505 -26.90 10.40 -25.94
C ASN A 505 -26.31 9.73 -24.70
N LEU A 506 -26.83 8.57 -24.30
CA LEU A 506 -26.27 7.79 -23.19
C LEU A 506 -24.81 7.38 -23.49
N ALA A 507 -24.51 6.96 -24.72
CA ALA A 507 -23.13 6.67 -25.12
C ALA A 507 -22.23 7.92 -25.04
N ARG A 508 -22.74 9.10 -25.44
CA ARG A 508 -22.02 10.37 -25.34
C ARG A 508 -21.69 10.73 -23.90
N GLU A 509 -22.65 10.62 -22.99
CA GLU A 509 -22.47 10.89 -21.57
C GLU A 509 -21.40 9.97 -20.95
N CYS A 510 -21.41 8.67 -21.28
CA CYS A 510 -20.39 7.73 -20.81
C CYS A 510 -18.99 8.11 -21.30
N ILE A 511 -18.84 8.46 -22.60
CA ILE A 511 -17.56 8.90 -23.16
C ILE A 511 -17.12 10.26 -22.58
N HIS A 512 -18.05 11.16 -22.31
CA HIS A 512 -17.78 12.43 -21.64
C HIS A 512 -17.24 12.19 -20.21
N ASN A 513 -17.87 11.30 -19.45
CA ASN A 513 -17.42 10.94 -18.10
C ASN A 513 -16.02 10.31 -18.11
N ALA A 514 -15.75 9.44 -19.09
CA ALA A 514 -14.40 8.90 -19.30
C ALA A 514 -13.41 10.04 -19.60
N ARG A 515 -13.76 11.00 -20.46
CA ARG A 515 -12.88 12.14 -20.84
C ARG A 515 -12.56 13.03 -19.65
N MET A 516 -13.57 13.36 -18.83
CA MET A 516 -13.41 14.19 -17.65
C MET A 516 -12.65 13.49 -16.51
N GLY A 517 -12.39 12.19 -16.66
CA GLY A 517 -11.69 11.38 -15.66
C GLY A 517 -12.52 11.28 -14.38
N CYS A 518 -13.63 10.51 -14.43
CA CYS A 518 -14.49 10.15 -13.29
C CYS A 518 -14.74 11.31 -12.29
N PRO A 519 -15.84 12.08 -12.40
CA PRO A 519 -16.12 13.15 -11.44
C PRO A 519 -16.11 12.60 -10.00
N PRO A 520 -15.62 13.36 -9.01
CA PRO A 520 -15.49 12.87 -7.64
C PRO A 520 -16.80 12.34 -7.02
N GLU A 521 -17.96 12.71 -7.56
CA GLU A 521 -19.28 12.31 -7.08
C GLU A 521 -19.75 10.92 -7.56
N SER A 522 -19.22 10.37 -8.65
CA SER A 522 -19.51 8.99 -9.08
C SER A 522 -18.73 7.92 -8.27
N LYS A 523 -18.07 8.34 -7.18
CA LYS A 523 -17.40 7.48 -6.19
C LYS A 523 -18.35 6.91 -5.13
N LYS A 524 -19.63 7.30 -5.15
CA LYS A 524 -20.72 6.62 -4.42
C LYS A 524 -21.34 5.56 -5.31
#